data_AF-A0A9D6R0Y8-F1
#
_entry.id   AF-A0A9D6R0Y8-F1
#
_cell.length_a   1.000
_cell.length_b   1.000
_cell.length_c   1.000
_cell.angle_alpha   90.00
_cell.angle_beta   90.00
_cell.angle_gamma   90.00
#
_symmetry.space_group_name_H-M   'P 1'
#
loop_
_entity.id
_entity.type
_entity.pdbx_description
1 polymer ?
#
loop_
_entity_poly.entity_id
_entity_poly.type
_entity_poly.pdbx_seq_one_letter_code
_entity_poly.pdbx_strand_id
1 'polypeptide(L)'
;MEIRAPVAELLPRLLYFLDEPLADPAVINTYLICRQARQDGAVVLLSGQGADELLGGYRRHLAPLLNARLGWLPAPLRDAVGRAAGRLPAGRPGRLGGVLRRMRKMLSPLGRPPLEQFATFCQWLPDEDTLSLLDADLAASLRGRRPSEATFDLVEHSPSPALLNRMLYRDLKTFLPALNLTYTDKMSMAASVEARVPYLDVELAEFAWQLPPHYKIRGRNGKWLLRRAMRGVLPDAVLTRPKTGFGAPVRQWMRHDLREMVADLLSPSALRASGWFSVAGVESLRARFEAGRDDLGYPLWALLVFLLWEQTFLRQPLVRDPTR
;
A
#
# COMPACT_ATOMS: atom_id res chain seq x y z
N MET A 1 -9.64 -21.97 -5.82
CA MET A 1 -8.69 -22.66 -4.93
C MET A 1 -8.46 -21.75 -3.72
N GLU A 2 -9.25 -21.91 -2.66
CA GLU A 2 -9.03 -21.18 -1.40
C GLU A 2 -7.86 -21.85 -0.69
N ILE A 3 -6.67 -21.26 -0.79
CA ILE A 3 -5.49 -21.77 -0.10
C ILE A 3 -5.64 -21.38 1.38
N ARG A 4 -6.28 -22.25 2.16
CA ARG A 4 -6.49 -22.10 3.61
C ARG A 4 -5.27 -22.60 4.38
N ALA A 5 -4.14 -21.93 4.23
CA ALA A 5 -3.17 -21.94 5.33
C ALA A 5 -3.64 -20.90 6.36
N PRO A 6 -3.67 -21.20 7.67
CA PRO A 6 -3.99 -20.20 8.68
C PRO A 6 -3.00 -19.04 8.55
N VAL A 7 -3.51 -17.83 8.31
CA VAL A 7 -2.67 -16.63 8.14
C VAL A 7 -1.73 -16.43 9.34
N ALA A 8 -2.17 -16.82 10.54
CA ALA A 8 -1.38 -16.77 11.77
C ALA A 8 -0.10 -17.62 11.71
N GLU A 9 -0.13 -18.78 11.06
CA GLU A 9 1.04 -19.67 10.93
C GLU A 9 1.95 -19.23 9.79
N LEU A 10 1.35 -18.75 8.69
CA LEU A 10 2.10 -18.39 7.49
C LEU A 10 2.83 -17.06 7.66
N LEU A 11 2.23 -16.09 8.33
CA LEU A 11 2.76 -14.73 8.43
C LEU A 11 4.17 -14.65 9.03
N PRO A 12 4.49 -15.29 10.19
CA PRO A 12 5.85 -15.25 10.74
C PRO A 12 6.90 -15.80 9.76
N ARG A 13 6.58 -16.89 9.06
CA ARG A 13 7.48 -17.51 8.08
C ARG A 13 7.71 -16.61 6.87
N LEU A 14 6.67 -15.97 6.34
CA LEU A 14 6.83 -15.06 5.20
C LEU A 14 7.58 -13.79 5.59
N LEU A 15 7.39 -13.32 6.82
CA LEU A 15 8.11 -12.16 7.33
C LEU A 15 9.60 -12.46 7.49
N TYR A 16 9.97 -13.68 7.90
CA TYR A 16 11.35 -14.13 7.88
C TYR A 16 11.97 -14.05 6.47
N PHE A 17 11.27 -14.52 5.44
CA PHE A 17 11.75 -14.41 4.06
C PHE A 17 11.76 -12.99 3.53
N LEU A 18 10.88 -12.12 4.03
CA LEU A 18 10.85 -10.72 3.65
C LEU A 18 12.02 -9.92 4.21
N ASP A 19 12.57 -10.34 5.35
CA ASP A 19 13.66 -9.71 6.13
C ASP A 19 13.45 -8.22 6.55
N GLU A 20 12.38 -7.59 6.06
CA GLU A 20 11.98 -6.20 6.31
C GLU A 20 10.55 -6.16 6.90
N PRO A 21 10.19 -5.12 7.68
CA PRO A 21 8.85 -4.94 8.24
C PRO A 21 7.84 -4.46 7.18
N LEU A 22 7.83 -5.08 6.00
CA LEU A 22 7.00 -4.72 4.86
C LEU A 22 5.56 -5.22 5.05
N ALA A 23 4.66 -4.30 5.38
CA ALA A 23 3.28 -4.59 5.76
C ALA A 23 2.27 -4.64 4.60
N ASP A 24 2.65 -5.17 3.43
CA ASP A 24 1.72 -5.39 2.32
C ASP A 24 1.12 -6.81 2.38
N PRO A 25 -0.20 -6.97 2.48
CA PRO A 25 -0.79 -8.31 2.53
C PRO A 25 -0.67 -9.10 1.22
N ALA A 26 -0.28 -8.46 0.11
CA ALA A 26 0.01 -9.13 -1.17
C ALA A 26 1.10 -10.19 -1.05
N VAL A 27 2.03 -10.02 -0.10
CA VAL A 27 3.10 -10.95 0.25
C VAL A 27 2.57 -12.38 0.37
N ILE A 28 1.47 -12.57 1.12
CA ILE A 28 0.84 -13.87 1.35
C ILE A 28 0.33 -14.46 0.05
N ASN A 29 -0.46 -13.71 -0.70
CA ASN A 29 -1.05 -14.20 -1.94
C ASN A 29 0.02 -14.52 -2.99
N THR A 30 1.07 -13.71 -3.10
CA THR A 30 2.16 -13.95 -4.03
C THR A 30 2.90 -15.24 -3.69
N TYR A 31 3.25 -15.45 -2.42
CA TYR A 31 3.89 -16.70 -1.99
C TYR A 31 3.01 -17.91 -2.30
N LEU A 32 1.72 -17.84 -1.99
CA LEU A 32 0.79 -18.95 -2.19
C LEU A 32 0.60 -19.30 -3.68
N ILE A 33 0.55 -18.29 -4.56
CA ILE A 33 0.51 -18.49 -6.01
C ILE A 33 1.81 -19.14 -6.51
N CYS A 34 2.97 -18.61 -6.10
CA CYS A 34 4.26 -19.14 -6.53
C CYS A 34 4.48 -20.57 -6.00
N ARG A 35 4.08 -20.85 -4.76
CA ARG A 35 4.13 -22.19 -4.18
C ARG A 35 3.27 -23.18 -4.96
N GLN A 36 2.05 -22.80 -5.33
CA GLN A 36 1.21 -23.66 -6.18
C GLN A 36 1.86 -23.87 -7.55
N ALA A 37 2.31 -22.81 -8.20
CA ALA A 37 2.96 -22.91 -9.51
C ALA A 37 4.18 -23.85 -9.48
N ARG A 38 4.96 -23.80 -8.39
CA ARG A 38 6.09 -24.71 -8.17
C ARG A 38 5.64 -26.17 -8.03
N GLN A 39 4.56 -26.41 -7.28
CA GLN A 39 3.96 -27.74 -7.15
C GLN A 39 3.46 -28.27 -8.49
N ASP A 40 3.00 -27.39 -9.37
CA ASP A 40 2.59 -27.70 -10.75
C ASP A 40 3.78 -27.80 -11.72
N GLY A 41 5.03 -27.70 -11.23
CA GLY A 41 6.25 -27.87 -12.01
C GLY A 41 6.81 -26.60 -12.65
N ALA A 42 6.15 -25.44 -12.51
CA ALA A 42 6.66 -24.19 -13.03
C ALA A 42 7.88 -23.70 -12.23
N VAL A 43 8.91 -23.26 -12.94
CA VAL A 43 10.13 -22.65 -12.37
C VAL A 43 10.23 -21.15 -12.67
N VAL A 44 9.48 -20.67 -13.66
CA VAL A 44 9.44 -19.26 -14.07
C VAL A 44 7.99 -18.81 -14.22
N LEU A 45 7.67 -17.63 -13.70
CA LEU A 45 6.39 -16.95 -13.92
C LEU A 45 6.61 -15.55 -14.50
N LEU A 46 5.76 -15.15 -15.46
CA LEU A 46 5.72 -13.78 -15.98
C LEU A 46 4.69 -12.97 -15.19
N SER A 47 5.15 -11.88 -14.58
CA SER A 47 4.36 -11.00 -13.73
C SER A 47 4.05 -9.67 -14.42
N GLY A 48 2.84 -9.17 -14.20
CA GLY A 48 2.37 -7.88 -14.74
C GLY A 48 2.79 -6.66 -13.92
N GLN A 49 3.73 -6.79 -12.98
CA GLN A 49 4.24 -5.68 -12.16
C GLN A 49 4.93 -4.62 -13.02
N GLY A 50 4.89 -3.35 -12.60
CA GLY A 50 5.46 -2.22 -13.31
C GLY A 50 4.52 -1.52 -14.30
N ALA A 51 3.49 -2.22 -14.80
CA ALA A 51 2.54 -1.64 -15.75
C ALA A 51 1.75 -0.45 -15.16
N ASP A 52 1.39 -0.51 -13.88
CA ASP A 52 0.58 0.54 -13.24
C ASP A 52 1.43 1.79 -12.96
N GLU A 53 2.72 1.63 -12.65
CA GLU A 53 3.71 2.68 -12.38
C GLU A 53 4.24 3.34 -13.66
N LEU A 54 4.37 2.59 -14.75
CA LEU A 54 4.76 3.16 -16.05
C LEU A 54 3.61 3.90 -16.75
N LEU A 55 2.39 3.34 -16.68
CA LEU A 55 1.25 3.77 -17.51
C LEU A 55 0.04 4.31 -16.72
N GLY A 56 0.18 4.54 -15.41
CA GLY A 56 -0.85 5.20 -14.62
C GLY A 56 -2.09 4.33 -14.38
N GLY A 57 -1.92 3.23 -13.66
CA GLY A 57 -3.01 2.27 -13.40
C GLY A 57 -3.71 2.37 -12.06
N TYR A 58 -3.13 3.06 -11.07
CA TYR A 58 -3.70 3.18 -9.73
C TYR A 58 -4.73 4.30 -9.61
N ARG A 59 -5.71 4.08 -8.72
CA ARG A 59 -6.71 5.11 -8.37
C ARG A 59 -6.06 6.36 -7.75
N ARG A 60 -4.92 6.20 -7.05
CA ARG A 60 -4.14 7.31 -6.51
C ARG A 60 -3.56 8.24 -7.58
N HIS A 61 -3.33 7.74 -8.81
CA HIS A 61 -2.94 8.59 -9.95
C HIS A 61 -4.14 9.35 -10.51
N LEU A 62 -5.29 8.67 -10.61
CA LEU A 62 -6.49 9.24 -11.22
C LEU A 62 -7.14 10.32 -10.36
N ALA A 63 -7.20 10.13 -9.04
CA ALA A 63 -7.96 11.03 -8.16
C ALA A 63 -7.44 12.48 -8.16
N PRO A 64 -6.13 12.78 -8.00
CA PRO A 64 -5.61 14.14 -8.12
C PRO A 64 -5.88 14.77 -9.48
N LEU A 65 -5.82 13.99 -10.58
CA LEU A 65 -6.13 14.47 -11.93
C LEU A 65 -7.61 14.84 -12.09
N LEU A 66 -8.51 14.05 -11.50
CA LEU A 66 -9.94 14.38 -11.50
C LEU A 66 -10.24 15.60 -10.62
N ASN A 67 -9.61 15.69 -9.45
CA ASN A 67 -9.77 16.81 -8.53
C ASN A 67 -9.20 18.11 -9.13
N ALA A 68 -8.13 18.05 -9.92
CA ALA A 68 -7.61 19.21 -10.65
C ALA A 68 -8.63 19.78 -11.64
N ARG A 69 -9.50 18.94 -12.23
CA ARG A 69 -10.60 19.42 -13.10
C ARG A 69 -11.69 20.15 -12.34
N LEU A 70 -11.78 19.97 -11.03
CA LEU A 70 -12.65 20.75 -10.15
C LEU A 70 -12.02 22.10 -9.76
N GLY A 71 -10.89 22.48 -10.38
CA GLY A 71 -10.23 23.77 -10.13
C GLY A 71 -11.07 25.01 -10.44
N TRP A 72 -12.16 24.86 -11.21
CA TRP A 72 -13.15 25.93 -11.42
C TRP A 72 -13.99 26.23 -10.16
N LEU A 73 -14.04 25.32 -9.18
CA LEU A 73 -14.69 25.57 -7.90
C LEU A 73 -13.80 26.45 -7.00
N PRO A 74 -14.35 27.51 -6.37
CA PRO A 74 -13.63 28.34 -5.42
C PRO A 74 -12.97 27.51 -4.30
N ALA A 75 -11.76 27.90 -3.88
CA ALA A 75 -11.02 27.19 -2.84
C ALA A 75 -11.83 26.96 -1.55
N PRO A 76 -12.59 27.96 -1.00
CA PRO A 76 -13.37 27.75 0.21
C PRO A 76 -14.43 26.65 0.09
N LEU A 77 -15.02 26.50 -1.09
CA LEU A 77 -16.01 25.45 -1.36
C LEU A 77 -15.34 24.07 -1.45
N ARG A 78 -14.19 23.98 -2.11
CA ARG A 78 -13.40 22.73 -2.17
C ARG A 78 -12.97 22.29 -0.78
N ASP A 79 -12.52 23.22 0.06
CA ASP A 79 -12.14 22.94 1.44
C ASP A 79 -13.33 22.50 2.30
N ALA A 80 -14.49 23.15 2.13
CA ALA A 80 -15.71 22.78 2.84
C ALA A 80 -16.16 21.35 2.48
N VAL A 81 -16.11 20.99 1.20
CA VAL A 81 -16.38 19.62 0.73
C VAL A 81 -15.36 18.63 1.31
N GLY A 82 -14.07 18.98 1.31
CA GLY A 82 -13.01 18.16 1.90
C GLY A 82 -13.25 17.87 3.38
N ARG A 83 -13.53 18.92 4.17
CA ARG A 83 -13.85 18.80 5.61
C ARG A 83 -15.11 17.97 5.85
N ALA A 84 -16.17 18.20 5.09
CA ALA A 84 -17.41 17.43 5.21
C ALA A 84 -17.18 15.94 4.88
N ALA A 85 -16.46 15.65 3.80
CA ALA A 85 -16.12 14.29 3.40
C ALA A 85 -15.24 13.58 4.43
N GLY A 86 -14.33 14.30 5.09
CA GLY A 86 -13.48 13.77 6.17
C GLY A 86 -14.27 13.19 7.34
N ARG A 87 -15.50 13.69 7.58
CA ARG A 87 -16.40 13.21 8.65
C ARG A 87 -17.24 12.00 8.27
N LEU A 88 -17.18 11.53 7.02
CA LEU A 88 -17.94 10.36 6.59
C LEU A 88 -17.47 9.10 7.34
N PRO A 89 -18.38 8.25 7.82
CA PRO A 89 -18.01 7.03 8.52
C PRO A 89 -17.37 6.04 7.53
N ALA A 90 -16.13 5.62 7.81
CA ALA A 90 -15.37 4.72 6.94
C ALA A 90 -15.17 3.32 7.52
N GLY A 91 -15.46 3.12 8.81
CA GLY A 91 -15.33 1.84 9.51
C GLY A 91 -16.51 0.88 9.33
N ARG A 92 -17.64 1.35 8.76
CA ARG A 92 -18.84 0.50 8.54
C ARG A 92 -18.51 -0.72 7.66
N PRO A 93 -18.92 -1.93 8.04
CA PRO A 93 -18.77 -3.12 7.20
C PRO A 93 -19.73 -3.09 6.00
N GLY A 94 -19.50 -3.98 5.04
CA GLY A 94 -20.38 -4.18 3.89
C GLY A 94 -20.21 -3.17 2.74
N ARG A 95 -21.08 -3.31 1.73
CA ARG A 95 -21.00 -2.55 0.47
C ARG A 95 -21.13 -1.04 0.68
N LEU A 96 -22.06 -0.61 1.53
CA LEU A 96 -22.30 0.80 1.84
C LEU A 96 -21.07 1.43 2.52
N GLY A 97 -20.50 0.77 3.52
CA GLY A 97 -19.27 1.25 4.16
C GLY A 97 -18.08 1.33 3.21
N GLY A 98 -17.97 0.37 2.28
CA GLY A 98 -16.99 0.44 1.19
C GLY A 98 -17.17 1.61 0.21
N VAL A 99 -18.42 2.06 -0.01
CA VAL A 99 -18.70 3.27 -0.79
C VAL A 99 -18.31 4.52 0.00
N LEU A 100 -18.77 4.65 1.25
CA LEU A 100 -18.47 5.80 2.10
C LEU A 100 -16.97 5.99 2.33
N ARG A 101 -16.24 4.90 2.56
CA ARG A 101 -14.77 4.92 2.66
C ARG A 101 -14.11 5.43 1.38
N ARG A 102 -14.57 4.98 0.21
CA ARG A 102 -14.03 5.46 -1.08
C ARG A 102 -14.34 6.94 -1.28
N MET A 103 -15.55 7.38 -0.94
CA MET A 103 -15.93 8.80 -1.01
C MET A 103 -15.08 9.65 -0.06
N ARG A 104 -14.93 9.25 1.21
CA ARG A 104 -14.03 9.91 2.17
C ARG A 104 -12.63 10.04 1.58
N LYS A 105 -12.03 8.93 1.14
CA LYS A 105 -10.66 8.92 0.60
C LYS A 105 -10.52 9.78 -0.66
N MET A 106 -11.54 9.83 -1.52
CA MET A 106 -11.51 10.61 -2.77
C MET A 106 -11.68 12.12 -2.54
N LEU A 107 -12.53 12.50 -1.60
CA LEU A 107 -12.99 13.87 -1.43
C LEU A 107 -12.34 14.60 -0.26
N SER A 108 -11.89 13.90 0.79
CA SER A 108 -11.25 14.54 1.95
C SER A 108 -10.00 15.36 1.62
N PRO A 109 -9.19 15.03 0.59
CA PRO A 109 -8.05 15.85 0.20
C PRO A 109 -8.43 17.06 -0.67
N LEU A 110 -9.72 17.26 -1.02
CA LEU A 110 -10.14 18.43 -1.78
C LEU A 110 -9.76 19.71 -1.03
N GLY A 111 -9.21 20.68 -1.78
CA GLY A 111 -8.65 21.91 -1.20
C GLY A 111 -7.13 21.92 -1.15
N ARG A 112 -6.49 20.76 -1.02
CA ARG A 112 -5.03 20.63 -0.98
C ARG A 112 -4.39 20.72 -2.37
N PRO A 113 -3.11 21.12 -2.48
CA PRO A 113 -2.35 20.99 -3.72
C PRO A 113 -2.38 19.56 -4.28
N PRO A 114 -2.39 19.35 -5.61
CA PRO A 114 -2.57 18.00 -6.19
C PRO A 114 -1.57 16.94 -5.71
N LEU A 115 -0.33 17.32 -5.42
CA LEU A 115 0.66 16.38 -4.88
C LEU A 115 0.35 15.98 -3.44
N GLU A 116 -0.13 16.91 -2.60
CA GLU A 116 -0.57 16.56 -1.24
C GLU A 116 -1.80 15.65 -1.25
N GLN A 117 -2.67 15.83 -2.24
CA GLN A 117 -3.76 14.88 -2.46
C GLN A 117 -3.20 13.49 -2.76
N PHE A 118 -2.22 13.38 -3.66
CA PHE A 118 -1.54 12.13 -3.97
C PHE A 118 -0.90 11.49 -2.74
N ALA A 119 -0.15 12.25 -1.93
CA ALA A 119 0.45 11.75 -0.69
C ALA A 119 -0.62 11.21 0.28
N THR A 120 -1.76 11.88 0.39
CA THR A 120 -2.89 11.40 1.20
C THR A 120 -3.43 10.05 0.70
N PHE A 121 -3.34 9.75 -0.60
CA PHE A 121 -3.70 8.43 -1.13
C PHE A 121 -2.63 7.36 -0.88
N CYS A 122 -1.37 7.75 -0.71
CA CYS A 122 -0.26 6.83 -0.41
C CYS A 122 -0.22 6.43 1.06
N GLN A 123 -0.89 7.15 1.95
CA GLN A 123 -0.90 6.88 3.38
C GLN A 123 -2.19 6.19 3.85
N TRP A 124 -2.09 5.39 4.91
CA TRP A 124 -3.27 4.81 5.59
C TRP A 124 -3.77 5.68 6.75
N LEU A 125 -2.85 6.36 7.44
CA LEU A 125 -3.13 7.32 8.50
C LEU A 125 -2.63 8.71 8.11
N PRO A 126 -3.26 9.79 8.61
CA PRO A 126 -2.65 11.12 8.63
C PRO A 126 -1.31 11.12 9.38
N ASP A 127 -0.45 12.10 9.08
CA ASP A 127 0.84 12.27 9.75
C ASP A 127 0.69 12.44 11.27
N GLU A 128 -0.30 13.23 11.73
CA GLU A 128 -0.59 13.46 13.15
C GLU A 128 -0.97 12.17 13.88
N ASP A 129 -1.91 11.39 13.32
CA ASP A 129 -2.29 10.08 13.85
C ASP A 129 -1.07 9.15 13.88
N THR A 130 -0.22 9.16 12.85
CA THR A 130 0.99 8.32 12.79
C THR A 130 1.98 8.69 13.90
N LEU A 131 2.25 9.98 14.10
CA LEU A 131 3.16 10.46 15.15
C LEU A 131 2.62 10.15 16.55
N SER A 132 1.30 10.16 16.74
CA SER A 132 0.67 9.80 18.02
C SER A 132 0.83 8.32 18.42
N LEU A 133 1.17 7.46 17.46
CA LEU A 133 1.41 6.04 17.71
C LEU A 133 2.84 5.76 18.17
N LEU A 134 3.78 6.67 17.94
CA LEU A 134 5.18 6.46 18.28
C LEU A 134 5.41 6.72 19.78
N ASP A 135 6.45 6.11 20.32
CA ASP A 135 6.95 6.47 21.65
C ASP A 135 7.29 7.97 21.72
N ALA A 136 7.20 8.58 22.90
CA ALA A 136 7.34 10.01 23.11
C ALA A 136 8.71 10.55 22.66
N ASP A 137 9.79 9.82 22.92
CA ASP A 137 11.16 10.25 22.56
C ASP A 137 11.38 10.13 21.05
N LEU A 138 10.87 9.05 20.45
CA LEU A 138 10.90 8.87 18.99
C LEU A 138 10.07 9.93 18.27
N ALA A 139 8.85 10.19 18.74
CA ALA A 139 7.99 11.25 18.22
C ALA A 139 8.65 12.63 18.35
N ALA A 140 9.35 12.88 19.46
CA ALA A 140 10.10 14.12 19.67
C ALA A 140 11.27 14.26 18.67
N SER A 141 12.00 13.18 18.40
CA SER A 141 13.12 13.17 17.43
C SER A 141 12.67 13.44 15.98
N LEU A 142 11.41 13.16 15.68
CA LEU A 142 10.79 13.37 14.36
C LEU A 142 10.03 14.70 14.25
N ARG A 143 10.05 15.54 15.29
CA ARG A 143 9.36 16.84 15.27
C ARG A 143 9.83 17.68 14.09
N GLY A 144 8.87 18.25 13.36
CA GLY A 144 9.12 19.05 12.16
C GLY A 144 9.34 18.23 10.89
N ARG A 145 9.40 16.90 10.95
CA ARG A 145 9.37 16.01 9.79
C ARG A 145 8.00 15.39 9.65
N ARG A 146 7.44 15.42 8.44
CA ARG A 146 6.22 14.69 8.11
C ARG A 146 6.57 13.36 7.45
N PRO A 147 5.98 12.22 7.85
CA PRO A 147 6.11 10.98 7.10
C PRO A 147 5.75 11.13 5.61
N SER A 148 4.83 12.06 5.28
CA SER A 148 4.50 12.40 3.90
C SER A 148 5.62 13.14 3.13
N GLU A 149 6.56 13.83 3.80
CA GLU A 149 7.62 14.63 3.14
C GLU A 149 8.56 13.82 2.28
N ALA A 150 8.93 12.61 2.72
CA ALA A 150 9.74 11.71 1.90
C ALA A 150 9.08 11.38 0.54
N THR A 151 7.75 11.49 0.45
CA THR A 151 7.03 11.35 -0.83
C THR A 151 7.13 12.61 -1.69
N PHE A 152 7.19 13.81 -1.10
CA PHE A 152 7.26 15.08 -1.84
C PHE A 152 8.63 15.35 -2.43
N ASP A 153 9.71 15.12 -1.66
CA ASP A 153 11.07 15.45 -2.08
C ASP A 153 11.40 14.83 -3.45
N LEU A 154 11.09 13.54 -3.64
CA LEU A 154 11.36 12.86 -4.91
C LEU A 154 10.50 13.36 -6.08
N VAL A 155 9.29 13.86 -5.80
CA VAL A 155 8.39 14.36 -6.84
C VAL A 155 8.83 15.73 -7.35
N GLU A 156 9.52 16.52 -6.53
CA GLU A 156 10.14 17.79 -6.92
C GLU A 156 11.33 17.60 -7.86
N HIS A 157 12.08 16.52 -7.70
CA HIS A 157 13.21 16.17 -8.58
C HIS A 157 12.79 15.47 -9.89
N SER A 158 11.49 15.39 -10.20
CA SER A 158 11.02 14.75 -11.42
C SER A 158 11.40 15.58 -12.66
N PRO A 159 11.94 14.96 -13.73
CA PRO A 159 12.32 15.69 -14.95
C PRO A 159 11.13 16.09 -15.82
N SER A 160 9.89 15.72 -15.43
CA SER A 160 8.67 16.06 -16.17
C SER A 160 7.83 17.08 -15.39
N PRO A 161 7.37 18.17 -16.01
CA PRO A 161 6.49 19.14 -15.34
C PRO A 161 5.05 18.62 -15.19
N ALA A 162 4.68 17.56 -15.91
CA ALA A 162 3.33 17.03 -15.90
C ALA A 162 3.00 16.33 -14.57
N LEU A 163 1.91 16.75 -13.91
CA LEU A 163 1.45 16.21 -12.64
C LEU A 163 1.39 14.67 -12.61
N LEU A 164 0.88 14.02 -13.66
CA LEU A 164 0.86 12.56 -13.73
C LEU A 164 2.26 11.96 -13.69
N ASN A 165 3.17 12.42 -14.55
CA ASN A 165 4.53 11.88 -14.61
C ASN A 165 5.30 12.13 -13.32
N ARG A 166 5.05 13.25 -12.63
CA ARG A 166 5.58 13.54 -11.28
C ARG A 166 5.16 12.47 -10.25
N MET A 167 3.88 12.06 -10.26
CA MET A 167 3.41 10.97 -9.40
C MET A 167 4.01 9.61 -9.80
N LEU A 168 4.07 9.31 -11.10
CA LEU A 168 4.65 8.05 -11.61
C LEU A 168 6.15 7.96 -11.32
N TYR A 169 6.88 9.07 -11.41
CA TYR A 169 8.31 9.15 -11.08
C TYR A 169 8.59 8.68 -9.67
N ARG A 170 7.84 9.21 -8.69
CA ARG A 170 7.96 8.79 -7.30
C ARG A 170 7.66 7.31 -7.15
N ASP A 171 6.60 6.81 -7.77
CA ASP A 171 6.24 5.41 -7.66
C ASP A 171 7.32 4.50 -8.28
N LEU A 172 7.92 4.88 -9.40
CA LEU A 172 9.06 4.16 -9.98
C LEU A 172 10.32 4.19 -9.09
N LYS A 173 10.52 5.26 -8.32
CA LYS A 173 11.71 5.42 -7.45
C LYS A 173 11.54 4.86 -6.04
N THR A 174 10.31 4.68 -5.55
CA THR A 174 10.05 4.22 -4.18
C THR A 174 9.10 3.05 -4.14
N PHE A 175 7.86 3.25 -4.55
CA PHE A 175 6.80 2.24 -4.39
C PHE A 175 7.09 0.94 -5.12
N LEU A 176 7.54 1.03 -6.37
CA LEU A 176 7.87 -0.14 -7.17
C LEU A 176 9.06 -0.92 -6.58
N PRO A 177 10.25 -0.30 -6.38
CA PRO A 177 11.42 -1.02 -5.90
C PRO A 177 11.33 -1.41 -4.43
N ALA A 178 10.73 -0.60 -3.55
CA ALA A 178 10.70 -0.84 -2.10
C ALA A 178 9.42 -1.55 -1.60
N LEU A 179 8.48 -1.85 -2.51
CA LEU A 179 7.26 -2.59 -2.16
C LEU A 179 7.01 -3.73 -3.15
N ASN A 180 6.57 -3.38 -4.36
CA ASN A 180 6.04 -4.35 -5.33
C ASN A 180 7.09 -5.36 -5.78
N LEU A 181 8.28 -4.89 -6.14
CA LEU A 181 9.38 -5.77 -6.56
C LEU A 181 9.96 -6.53 -5.36
N THR A 182 10.19 -5.87 -4.22
CA THR A 182 10.71 -6.51 -3.01
C THR A 182 9.88 -7.73 -2.61
N TYR A 183 8.56 -7.56 -2.41
CA TYR A 183 7.76 -8.71 -2.01
C TYR A 183 7.60 -9.72 -3.14
N THR A 184 7.56 -9.29 -4.40
CA THR A 184 7.39 -10.22 -5.52
C THR A 184 8.59 -11.15 -5.62
N ASP A 185 9.79 -10.60 -5.57
CA ASP A 185 11.04 -11.33 -5.62
C ASP A 185 11.22 -12.25 -4.41
N LYS A 186 11.16 -11.71 -3.18
CA LYS A 186 11.36 -12.50 -1.96
C LYS A 186 10.33 -13.63 -1.84
N MET A 187 9.05 -13.37 -2.17
CA MET A 187 8.01 -14.38 -2.05
C MET A 187 8.04 -15.42 -3.17
N SER A 188 8.45 -15.06 -4.39
CA SER A 188 8.63 -16.05 -5.45
C SER A 188 9.84 -16.93 -5.18
N MET A 189 10.95 -16.35 -4.71
CA MET A 189 12.16 -17.09 -4.35
C MET A 189 11.97 -17.99 -3.13
N ALA A 190 11.20 -17.54 -2.13
CA ALA A 190 10.78 -18.40 -1.01
C ALA A 190 9.99 -19.64 -1.45
N ALA A 191 9.40 -19.60 -2.65
CA ALA A 191 8.72 -20.72 -3.28
C ALA A 191 9.54 -21.40 -4.40
N SER A 192 10.83 -21.04 -4.56
CA SER A 192 11.72 -21.50 -5.63
C SER A 192 11.17 -21.26 -7.05
N VAL A 193 10.59 -20.08 -7.28
CA VAL A 193 10.09 -19.63 -8.58
C VAL A 193 10.72 -18.29 -8.96
N GLU A 194 11.23 -18.20 -10.18
CA GLU A 194 11.73 -16.95 -10.76
C GLU A 194 10.56 -16.12 -11.32
N ALA A 195 10.28 -14.97 -10.73
CA ALA A 195 9.29 -14.03 -11.24
C ALA A 195 9.97 -13.00 -12.17
N ARG A 196 9.60 -13.01 -13.47
CA ARG A 196 10.06 -12.01 -14.44
C ARG A 196 9.01 -10.92 -14.62
N VAL A 197 9.45 -9.70 -14.91
CA VAL A 197 8.59 -8.50 -14.97
C VAL A 197 8.68 -7.80 -16.33
N PRO A 198 8.07 -8.36 -17.42
CA PRO A 198 8.28 -7.88 -18.78
C PRO A 198 7.92 -6.40 -19.02
N TYR A 199 7.02 -5.82 -18.21
CA TYR A 199 6.71 -4.39 -18.32
C TYR A 199 7.88 -3.48 -17.96
N LEU A 200 8.85 -3.98 -17.18
CA LEU A 200 10.05 -3.25 -16.78
C LEU A 200 11.25 -3.59 -17.67
N ASP A 201 11.02 -4.21 -18.83
CA ASP A 201 11.99 -4.19 -19.91
C ASP A 201 12.42 -2.73 -20.19
N VAL A 202 13.72 -2.51 -20.39
CA VAL A 202 14.30 -1.16 -20.46
C VAL A 202 13.70 -0.38 -21.62
N GLU A 203 13.57 -1.00 -22.80
CA GLU A 203 13.04 -0.33 -23.99
C GLU A 203 11.57 0.06 -23.81
N LEU A 204 10.78 -0.84 -23.20
CA LEU A 204 9.37 -0.57 -22.91
C LEU A 204 9.21 0.52 -21.83
N ALA A 205 10.05 0.50 -20.81
CA ALA A 205 10.04 1.50 -19.74
C ALA A 205 10.43 2.89 -20.27
N GLU A 206 11.47 2.99 -21.09
CA GLU A 206 11.91 4.23 -21.73
C GLU A 206 10.84 4.77 -22.68
N PHE A 207 10.26 3.91 -23.53
CA PHE A 207 9.14 4.27 -24.39
C PHE A 207 7.97 4.81 -23.56
N ALA A 208 7.55 4.08 -22.52
CA ALA A 208 6.46 4.49 -21.66
C ALA A 208 6.75 5.81 -20.93
N TRP A 209 8.00 6.08 -20.58
CA TRP A 209 8.40 7.33 -19.95
C TRP A 209 8.20 8.54 -20.87
N GLN A 210 8.59 8.42 -22.14
CA GLN A 210 8.48 9.47 -23.16
C GLN A 210 7.03 9.80 -23.57
N LEU A 211 6.08 8.89 -23.30
CA LEU A 211 4.68 9.11 -23.66
C LEU A 211 4.07 10.34 -22.98
N PRO A 212 3.36 11.21 -23.73
CA PRO A 212 2.52 12.24 -23.17
C PRO A 212 1.51 11.66 -22.15
N PRO A 213 1.23 12.35 -21.02
CA PRO A 213 0.35 11.85 -19.95
C PRO A 213 -1.02 11.32 -20.41
N HIS A 214 -1.59 11.91 -21.47
CA HIS A 214 -2.92 11.54 -21.97
C HIS A 214 -2.96 10.16 -22.66
N TYR A 215 -1.81 9.61 -23.07
CA TYR A 215 -1.69 8.21 -23.52
C TYR A 215 -1.68 7.22 -22.35
N LYS A 216 -1.24 7.67 -21.17
CA LYS A 216 -1.23 6.88 -19.93
C LYS A 216 -2.61 6.85 -19.29
N ILE A 217 -3.18 8.04 -19.02
CA ILE A 217 -4.52 8.20 -18.45
C ILE A 217 -5.38 9.10 -19.34
N ARG A 218 -6.54 8.59 -19.77
CA ARG A 218 -7.53 9.35 -20.55
C ARG A 218 -8.91 9.29 -19.90
N GLY A 219 -9.39 10.45 -19.45
CA GLY A 219 -10.65 10.52 -18.70
C GLY A 219 -10.55 9.77 -17.38
N ARG A 220 -11.36 8.72 -17.21
CA ARG A 220 -11.34 7.81 -16.03
C ARG A 220 -10.56 6.52 -16.29
N ASN A 221 -9.97 6.38 -17.47
CA ASN A 221 -9.32 5.16 -17.92
C ASN A 221 -7.80 5.28 -17.75
N GLY A 222 -7.25 4.50 -16.82
CA GLY A 222 -5.80 4.33 -16.68
C GLY A 222 -5.27 3.21 -17.58
N LYS A 223 -3.97 3.24 -17.85
CA LYS A 223 -3.30 2.34 -18.82
C LYS A 223 -3.98 2.39 -20.19
N TRP A 224 -4.36 3.58 -20.63
CA TRP A 224 -5.22 3.77 -21.79
C TRP A 224 -4.58 3.22 -23.07
N LEU A 225 -3.30 3.55 -23.34
CA LEU A 225 -2.59 3.05 -24.50
C LEU A 225 -2.46 1.52 -24.48
N LEU A 226 -2.07 0.93 -23.35
CA LEU A 226 -1.97 -0.53 -23.19
C LEU A 226 -3.29 -1.24 -23.49
N ARG A 227 -4.41 -0.74 -22.94
CA ARG A 227 -5.74 -1.30 -23.23
C ARG A 227 -6.11 -1.19 -24.71
N ARG A 228 -5.68 -0.12 -25.38
CA ARG A 228 -5.90 0.05 -26.82
C ARG A 228 -5.03 -0.89 -27.65
N ALA A 229 -3.77 -1.08 -27.27
CA ALA A 229 -2.83 -1.97 -27.94
C ALA A 229 -3.24 -3.45 -27.84
N MET A 230 -3.92 -3.85 -26.75
CA MET A 230 -4.37 -5.23 -26.54
C MET A 230 -5.76 -5.54 -27.15
N ARG A 231 -6.37 -4.60 -27.88
CA ARG A 231 -7.62 -4.86 -28.62
C ARG A 231 -7.38 -5.91 -29.70
N GLY A 232 -8.29 -6.87 -29.82
CA GLY A 232 -8.15 -8.00 -30.74
C GLY A 232 -7.23 -9.12 -30.22
N VAL A 233 -6.42 -8.86 -29.19
CA VAL A 233 -5.62 -9.89 -28.49
C VAL A 233 -6.35 -10.41 -27.25
N LEU A 234 -6.92 -9.51 -26.45
CA LEU A 234 -7.68 -9.85 -25.25
C LEU A 234 -9.18 -9.63 -25.46
N PRO A 235 -10.05 -10.41 -24.77
CA PRO A 235 -11.48 -10.16 -24.78
C PRO A 235 -11.83 -8.76 -24.26
N ASP A 236 -12.82 -8.10 -24.87
CA ASP A 236 -13.27 -6.76 -24.48
C ASP A 236 -13.69 -6.66 -23.00
N ALA A 237 -14.23 -7.76 -22.45
CA ALA A 237 -14.57 -7.85 -21.03
C ALA A 237 -13.35 -7.68 -20.11
N VAL A 238 -12.16 -8.11 -20.53
CA VAL A 238 -10.90 -7.91 -19.80
C VAL A 238 -10.43 -6.47 -19.95
N LEU A 239 -10.51 -5.93 -21.17
CA LEU A 239 -10.06 -4.58 -21.50
C LEU A 239 -10.89 -3.48 -20.83
N THR A 240 -12.17 -3.72 -20.59
CA THR A 240 -13.09 -2.78 -19.92
C THR A 240 -13.20 -3.02 -18.41
N ARG A 241 -12.61 -4.10 -17.90
CA ARG A 241 -12.69 -4.46 -16.48
C ARG A 241 -12.16 -3.34 -15.58
N PRO A 242 -12.91 -2.94 -14.54
CA PRO A 242 -12.42 -2.01 -13.53
C PRO A 242 -11.16 -2.54 -12.83
N LYS A 243 -10.29 -1.63 -12.37
CA LYS A 243 -9.13 -2.00 -11.56
C LYS A 243 -9.58 -2.58 -10.22
N THR A 244 -9.22 -3.84 -10.01
CA THR A 244 -9.30 -4.55 -8.73
C THR A 244 -7.88 -4.65 -8.17
N GLY A 245 -7.74 -4.38 -6.88
CA GLY A 245 -6.45 -4.53 -6.18
C GLY A 245 -6.14 -6.00 -5.96
N PHE A 246 -4.86 -6.31 -5.78
CA PHE A 246 -4.41 -7.62 -5.32
C PHE A 246 -4.51 -7.68 -3.79
N GLY A 247 -5.73 -7.54 -3.29
CA GLY A 247 -6.00 -7.35 -1.87
C GLY A 247 -6.11 -8.67 -1.11
N ALA A 248 -6.03 -8.56 0.22
CA ALA A 248 -6.36 -9.64 1.14
C ALA A 248 -7.41 -9.16 2.16
N PRO A 249 -8.11 -10.08 2.86
CA PRO A 249 -9.16 -9.72 3.80
C PRO A 249 -8.57 -9.26 5.15
N VAL A 250 -7.63 -8.30 5.14
CA VAL A 250 -6.90 -7.80 6.33
C VAL A 250 -7.85 -7.45 7.47
N ARG A 251 -8.99 -6.79 7.17
CA ARG A 251 -9.97 -6.42 8.20
C ARG A 251 -10.60 -7.61 8.91
N GLN A 252 -10.80 -8.71 8.18
CA GLN A 252 -11.32 -9.96 8.74
C GLN A 252 -10.22 -10.63 9.57
N TRP A 253 -9.00 -10.73 9.03
CA TRP A 253 -7.85 -11.27 9.74
C TRP A 253 -7.63 -10.55 11.09
N MET A 254 -7.58 -9.23 11.08
CA MET A 254 -7.36 -8.43 12.30
C MET A 254 -8.48 -8.58 13.35
N ARG A 255 -9.71 -8.95 12.94
CA ARG A 255 -10.84 -9.14 13.86
C ARG A 255 -10.99 -10.57 14.35
N HIS A 256 -10.56 -11.54 13.54
CA HIS A 256 -10.87 -12.95 13.74
C HIS A 256 -9.60 -13.79 13.65
N ASP A 257 -9.06 -13.98 12.44
CA ASP A 257 -8.03 -15.00 12.17
C ASP A 257 -6.67 -14.70 12.86
N LEU A 258 -6.41 -13.45 13.23
CA LEU A 258 -5.21 -12.99 13.93
C LEU A 258 -5.52 -12.43 15.32
N ARG A 259 -6.73 -12.65 15.85
CA ARG A 259 -7.18 -12.02 17.11
C ARG A 259 -6.22 -12.28 18.27
N GLU A 260 -5.74 -13.51 18.41
CA GLU A 260 -4.81 -13.91 19.48
C GLU A 260 -3.45 -13.23 19.31
N MET A 261 -2.87 -13.29 18.10
CA MET A 261 -1.60 -12.62 17.77
C MET A 261 -1.69 -11.09 17.99
N VAL A 262 -2.82 -10.48 17.64
CA VAL A 262 -3.08 -9.06 17.89
C VAL A 262 -3.18 -8.77 19.38
N ALA A 263 -3.88 -9.61 20.15
CA ALA A 263 -4.02 -9.43 21.58
C ALA A 263 -2.68 -9.54 22.31
N ASP A 264 -1.80 -10.43 21.87
CA ASP A 264 -0.46 -10.63 22.42
C ASP A 264 0.50 -9.52 22.01
N LEU A 265 0.73 -9.32 20.71
CA LEU A 265 1.73 -8.38 20.19
C LEU A 265 1.35 -6.92 20.39
N LEU A 266 0.05 -6.58 20.34
CA LEU A 266 -0.43 -5.22 20.63
C LEU A 266 -0.91 -5.06 22.08
N SER A 267 -0.41 -5.89 23.01
CA SER A 267 -0.65 -5.74 24.45
C SER A 267 0.18 -4.57 25.03
N PRO A 268 -0.29 -3.92 26.11
CA PRO A 268 0.49 -2.88 26.79
C PRO A 268 1.89 -3.34 27.24
N SER A 269 2.02 -4.60 27.65
CA SER A 269 3.31 -5.21 28.02
C SER A 269 4.23 -5.36 26.80
N ALA A 270 3.74 -5.88 25.68
CA ALA A 270 4.54 -6.06 24.47
C ALA A 270 4.99 -4.71 23.87
N LEU A 271 4.09 -3.73 23.86
CA LEU A 271 4.36 -2.36 23.38
C LEU A 271 5.41 -1.65 24.25
N ARG A 272 5.31 -1.74 25.60
CA ARG A 272 6.34 -1.17 26.49
C ARG A 272 7.69 -1.86 26.33
N ALA A 273 7.69 -3.19 26.20
CA ALA A 273 8.93 -3.95 25.98
C ALA A 273 9.58 -3.62 24.63
N SER A 274 8.79 -3.16 23.66
CA SER A 274 9.23 -2.75 22.32
C SER A 274 9.86 -1.37 22.30
N GLY A 275 9.33 -0.43 23.07
CA GLY A 275 9.85 0.95 23.13
C GLY A 275 9.64 1.77 21.86
N TRP A 276 9.04 1.19 20.80
CA TRP A 276 8.79 1.90 19.54
C TRP A 276 7.47 2.68 19.51
N PHE A 277 6.47 2.24 20.29
CA PHE A 277 5.09 2.73 20.18
C PHE A 277 4.47 3.16 21.51
N SER A 278 3.63 4.20 21.45
CA SER A 278 2.79 4.67 22.53
C SER A 278 1.66 3.69 22.82
N VAL A 279 1.63 3.15 24.05
CA VAL A 279 0.55 2.27 24.52
C VAL A 279 -0.82 2.94 24.34
N ALA A 280 -0.96 4.18 24.82
CA ALA A 280 -2.22 4.92 24.74
C ALA A 280 -2.64 5.19 23.29
N GLY A 281 -1.68 5.49 22.41
CA GLY A 281 -1.94 5.70 20.98
C GLY A 281 -2.48 4.43 20.31
N VAL A 282 -1.82 3.29 20.53
CA VAL A 282 -2.22 2.00 19.95
C VAL A 282 -3.55 1.51 20.53
N GLU A 283 -3.80 1.66 21.85
CA GLU A 283 -5.08 1.29 22.47
C GLU A 283 -6.25 2.13 21.92
N SER A 284 -6.05 3.44 21.75
CA SER A 284 -7.03 4.32 21.11
C SER A 284 -7.33 3.90 19.67
N LEU A 285 -6.29 3.55 18.89
CA LEU A 285 -6.41 3.05 17.53
C LEU A 285 -7.23 1.74 17.48
N ARG A 286 -6.94 0.80 18.39
CA ARG A 286 -7.67 -0.47 18.52
C ARG A 286 -9.13 -0.25 18.90
N ALA A 287 -9.42 0.58 19.90
CA ALA A 287 -10.77 0.89 20.32
C ALA A 287 -11.61 1.50 19.18
N ARG A 288 -11.03 2.40 18.38
CA ARG A 288 -11.69 2.98 17.19
C ARG A 288 -11.98 1.94 16.10
N PHE A 289 -11.08 0.97 15.93
CA PHE A 289 -11.24 -0.14 14.97
C PHE A 289 -12.34 -1.12 15.38
N GLU A 290 -12.33 -1.55 16.64
CA GLU A 290 -13.28 -2.50 17.22
C GLU A 290 -14.69 -1.89 17.29
N ALA A 291 -14.80 -0.61 17.64
CA ALA A 291 -16.06 0.13 17.61
C ALA A 291 -16.58 0.42 16.18
N GLY A 292 -15.83 0.05 15.13
CA GLY A 292 -16.22 0.28 13.73
C GLY A 292 -16.32 1.76 13.34
N ARG A 293 -15.68 2.66 14.10
CA ARG A 293 -15.69 4.12 13.82
C ARG A 293 -14.84 4.43 12.58
N ASP A 294 -13.66 3.85 12.52
CA ASP A 294 -12.67 4.09 11.46
C ASP A 294 -12.20 2.81 10.76
N ASP A 295 -11.67 3.00 9.55
CA ASP A 295 -11.02 1.93 8.79
C ASP A 295 -9.53 1.80 9.16
N LEU A 296 -9.27 1.12 10.27
CA LEU A 296 -7.92 1.02 10.87
C LEU A 296 -7.29 -0.36 10.75
N GLY A 297 -7.86 -1.24 9.92
CA GLY A 297 -7.34 -2.61 9.75
C GLY A 297 -5.93 -2.65 9.16
N TYR A 298 -5.63 -1.82 8.15
CA TYR A 298 -4.29 -1.73 7.56
C TYR A 298 -3.25 -1.08 8.49
N PRO A 299 -3.57 0.02 9.19
CA PRO A 299 -2.68 0.57 10.22
C PRO A 299 -2.34 -0.43 11.34
N LEU A 300 -3.34 -1.13 11.88
CA LEU A 300 -3.11 -2.16 12.91
C LEU A 300 -2.30 -3.34 12.37
N TRP A 301 -2.55 -3.74 11.11
CA TRP A 301 -1.73 -4.74 10.42
C TRP A 301 -0.27 -4.31 10.28
N ALA A 302 -0.01 -3.04 9.98
CA ALA A 302 1.36 -2.53 9.90
C ALA A 302 2.09 -2.57 11.25
N LEU A 303 1.40 -2.21 12.34
CA LEU A 303 1.94 -2.35 13.70
C LEU A 303 2.24 -3.81 14.05
N LEU A 304 1.30 -4.72 13.72
CA LEU A 304 1.45 -6.15 13.95
C LEU A 304 2.67 -6.72 13.22
N VAL A 305 2.80 -6.43 11.92
CA VAL A 305 3.92 -6.86 11.08
C VAL A 305 5.24 -6.32 11.62
N PHE A 306 5.29 -5.03 12.00
CA PHE A 306 6.51 -4.45 12.54
C PHE A 306 6.96 -5.14 13.83
N LEU A 307 6.05 -5.37 14.78
CA LEU A 307 6.40 -6.02 16.06
C LEU A 307 6.80 -7.48 15.87
N LEU A 308 6.15 -8.19 14.94
CA LEU A 308 6.53 -9.55 14.61
C LEU A 308 7.92 -9.61 13.97
N TRP A 309 8.25 -8.64 13.11
CA TRP A 309 9.59 -8.51 12.52
C TRP A 309 10.63 -8.19 13.60
N GLU A 310 10.33 -7.24 14.49
CA GLU A 310 11.20 -6.84 15.59
C GLU A 310 11.50 -8.02 16.53
N GLN A 311 10.48 -8.83 16.87
CA GLN A 311 10.67 -10.05 17.63
C GLN A 311 11.55 -11.07 16.91
N THR A 312 11.41 -11.20 15.59
CA THR A 312 12.14 -12.17 14.77
C THR A 312 13.61 -11.78 14.61
N PHE A 313 13.90 -10.49 14.36
CA PHE A 313 15.23 -10.04 13.91
C PHE A 313 16.00 -9.21 14.94
N LEU A 314 15.34 -8.50 15.85
CA LEU A 314 16.02 -7.61 16.80
C LEU A 314 16.09 -8.18 18.22
N ARG A 315 15.11 -9.00 18.63
CA ARG A 315 15.05 -9.54 20.00
C ARG A 315 15.64 -10.92 20.19
N GLN A 316 15.77 -11.72 19.13
CA GLN A 316 16.50 -12.97 19.23
C GLN A 316 17.99 -12.62 19.43
N PRO A 317 18.68 -13.21 20.42
CA PRO A 317 20.13 -13.10 20.43
C PRO A 317 20.62 -13.67 19.10
N LEU A 318 21.31 -12.85 18.32
CA LEU A 318 22.03 -13.32 17.13
C LEU A 318 22.72 -14.62 17.52
N VAL A 319 22.36 -15.72 16.82
CA VAL A 319 22.99 -17.02 17.02
C VAL A 319 24.48 -16.78 17.09
N ARG A 320 25.07 -17.09 18.26
CA ARG A 320 26.50 -16.91 18.50
C ARG A 320 27.27 -17.56 17.36
N ASP A 321 28.23 -16.80 16.87
CA ASP A 321 29.29 -17.20 15.94
C ASP A 321 29.57 -18.72 15.98
N PRO A 322 29.45 -19.45 14.85
CA PRO A 322 29.76 -20.88 14.78
C PRO A 322 31.26 -21.20 14.92
N THR A 323 32.11 -20.23 15.29
CA THR A 323 33.54 -20.45 15.60
C THR A 323 33.83 -20.61 17.10
N ARG A 324 32.86 -21.05 17.91
CA ARG A 324 33.11 -21.68 19.23
C ARG A 324 32.37 -22.99 19.39
#